data_AF-A0A4Y2JDI5-F1
#
_entry.id   AF-A0A4Y2JDI5-F1
#
_cell.length_a   1.000
_cell.length_b   1.000
_cell.length_c   1.000
_cell.angle_alpha   90.00
_cell.angle_beta   90.00
_cell.angle_gamma   90.00
#
_symmetry.space_group_name_H-M   'P 1'
#
loop_
_entity.id
_entity.type
_entity.pdbx_description
1 polymer ?
#
loop_
_entity_poly.entity_id
_entity_poly.type
_entity_poly.pdbx_seq_one_letter_code
_entity_poly.pdbx_strand_id
1 'polypeptide(L)'
;MLNNSSIGLTRFNIVLEVLHNANRITETVAERAKNQHVSFCSVVKDRYQDEFENFLSDECNLELDNFYYGLLSKEKKWEDLWQVVKLCFRFSQGNASVERGFSVNKAMLVENLKEQSLINQRRTYDGIKSLWGVENVSITKGMLFVV
;
A
#
# COMPACT_ATOMS: atom_id res chain seq x y z
N MET A 1 19.95 -0.33 5.13
CA MET A 1 19.21 -0.03 6.40
C MET A 1 19.53 -0.97 7.58
N LEU A 2 20.52 -1.88 7.46
CA LEU A 2 20.83 -2.89 8.48
C LEU A 2 21.55 -2.39 9.75
N ASN A 3 21.94 -1.11 9.80
CA ASN A 3 22.69 -0.50 10.91
C ASN A 3 21.82 -0.03 12.09
N ASN A 4 20.49 -0.16 12.00
CA ASN A 4 19.55 0.25 13.04
C ASN A 4 18.75 -0.93 13.62
N SER A 5 19.41 -2.08 13.84
CA SER A 5 18.77 -3.25 14.46
C SER A 5 18.09 -2.92 15.79
N SER A 6 18.61 -1.96 16.56
CA SER A 6 17.96 -1.49 17.79
C SER A 6 16.63 -0.78 17.51
N ILE A 7 16.58 0.12 16.53
CA ILE A 7 15.37 0.87 16.19
C ILE A 7 14.30 -0.05 15.58
N GLY A 8 14.71 -0.99 14.72
CA GLY A 8 13.79 -1.98 14.14
C GLY A 8 13.11 -2.83 15.21
N LEU A 9 13.88 -3.33 16.17
CA LEU A 9 13.36 -4.11 17.29
C LEU A 9 12.47 -3.25 18.21
N THR A 10 12.86 -2.01 18.51
CA THR A 10 12.04 -1.09 19.31
C THR A 10 10.69 -0.83 18.65
N ARG A 11 10.67 -0.55 17.34
CA ARG A 11 9.41 -0.35 16.60
C ARG A 11 8.56 -1.62 16.57
N PHE A 12 9.19 -2.78 16.41
CA PHE A 12 8.48 -4.05 16.43
C PHE A 12 7.84 -4.32 17.81
N ASN A 13 8.56 -4.04 18.90
CA ASN A 13 8.01 -4.16 20.26
C ASN A 13 6.80 -3.25 20.49
N ILE A 14 6.83 -2.00 19.99
CA ILE A 14 5.66 -1.11 20.05
C ILE A 14 4.46 -1.72 19.32
N VAL A 15 4.68 -2.30 18.13
CA VAL A 15 3.60 -2.96 17.37
C VAL A 15 3.02 -4.13 18.15
N LEU A 16 3.86 -4.97 18.76
CA LEU A 16 3.41 -6.10 19.58
C LEU A 16 2.58 -5.64 20.78
N GLU A 17 3.04 -4.58 21.47
CA GLU A 17 2.32 -4.00 22.61
C GLU A 17 0.95 -3.46 22.20
N VAL A 18 0.89 -2.70 21.09
CA VAL A 18 -0.38 -2.17 20.56
C VAL A 18 -1.34 -3.30 20.18
N LEU A 19 -0.84 -4.35 19.51
CA LEU A 19 -1.68 -5.49 19.11
C LEU A 19 -2.16 -6.31 20.31
N HIS A 20 -1.32 -6.47 21.34
CA HIS A 20 -1.69 -7.13 22.58
C HIS A 20 -2.77 -6.35 23.33
N ASN A 21 -2.56 -5.04 23.52
CA ASN A 21 -3.50 -4.16 24.19
C ASN A 21 -4.85 -4.08 23.46
N ALA A 22 -4.85 -4.24 22.14
CA ALA A 22 -6.06 -4.32 21.31
C ALA A 22 -6.69 -5.74 21.27
N ASN A 23 -6.22 -6.69 22.09
CA ASN A 23 -6.66 -8.09 22.13
C ASN A 23 -6.59 -8.79 20.75
N ARG A 24 -5.63 -8.42 19.90
CA ARG A 24 -5.44 -9.02 18.57
C ARG A 24 -4.47 -10.21 18.60
N ILE A 25 -3.58 -10.24 19.58
CA ILE A 25 -2.63 -11.34 19.84
C ILE A 25 -2.57 -11.62 21.33
N THR A 26 -2.19 -12.84 21.71
CA THR A 26 -1.94 -13.20 23.11
C THR A 26 -0.52 -12.84 23.51
N GLU A 27 -0.26 -12.69 24.81
CA GLU A 27 1.09 -12.46 25.35
C GLU A 27 2.09 -13.54 24.88
N THR A 28 1.65 -14.80 24.83
CA THR A 28 2.50 -15.91 24.34
C THR A 28 2.89 -15.76 22.88
N VAL A 29 1.97 -15.28 22.03
CA VAL A 29 2.25 -15.03 20.60
C VAL A 29 3.16 -13.82 20.46
N ALA A 30 2.97 -12.77 21.26
CA ALA A 30 3.82 -11.59 21.23
C ALA A 30 5.29 -11.93 21.55
N GLU A 31 5.52 -12.69 22.62
CA GLU A 31 6.88 -13.07 23.02
C GLU A 31 7.54 -14.04 22.03
N ARG A 32 6.78 -15.01 21.49
CA ARG A 32 7.29 -15.90 20.43
C ARG A 32 7.62 -15.13 19.15
N ALA A 33 6.75 -14.21 18.72
CA ALA A 33 6.97 -13.38 17.53
C ALA A 33 8.21 -12.48 17.69
N LYS A 34 8.44 -11.93 18.89
CA LYS A 34 9.64 -11.14 19.22
C LYS A 34 10.93 -11.95 19.07
N ASN A 35 10.95 -13.15 19.65
CA ASN A 35 12.11 -14.05 19.55
C ASN A 35 12.35 -14.48 18.09
N GLN A 36 11.28 -14.84 17.38
CA GLN A 36 11.34 -15.15 15.95
C GLN A 36 11.84 -13.97 15.11
N HIS A 37 11.44 -12.74 15.41
CA HIS A 37 11.92 -11.55 14.70
C HIS A 37 13.43 -11.34 14.84
N VAL A 38 13.97 -11.51 16.05
CA VAL A 38 15.41 -11.40 16.29
C VAL A 38 16.17 -12.47 15.51
N SER A 39 15.72 -13.73 15.57
CA SER A 39 16.33 -14.81 14.80
C SER A 39 16.22 -14.59 13.29
N PHE A 40 15.08 -14.10 12.81
CA PHE A 40 14.86 -13.81 11.40
C PHE A 40 15.80 -12.69 10.91
N CYS A 41 15.97 -11.62 11.68
CA CYS A 41 16.91 -10.54 11.35
C CYS A 41 18.35 -11.04 11.17
N SER A 42 18.78 -12.01 11.99
CA SER A 42 20.09 -12.64 11.85
C SER A 42 20.20 -13.46 10.56
N VAL A 43 19.15 -14.23 10.22
CA VAL A 43 19.11 -15.03 8.98
C VAL A 43 19.09 -14.11 7.74
N VAL A 44 18.38 -12.99 7.80
CA VAL A 44 18.35 -12.02 6.70
C VAL A 44 19.73 -11.45 6.40
N LYS A 45 20.49 -11.07 7.45
CA LYS A 45 21.86 -10.57 7.30
C LYS A 45 22.81 -11.60 6.69
N ASP A 46 22.59 -12.89 6.97
CA ASP A 46 23.46 -13.97 6.50
C ASP A 46 23.12 -14.44 5.08
N ARG A 47 21.83 -14.57 4.75
CA ARG A 47 21.38 -15.30 3.55
C ARG A 47 20.54 -14.51 2.57
N TYR A 48 19.85 -13.49 3.04
CA TYR A 48 18.85 -12.77 2.24
C TYR A 48 19.22 -11.30 2.02
N GLN A 49 20.45 -10.90 2.34
CA GLN A 49 20.86 -9.50 2.22
C GLN A 49 20.70 -9.01 0.78
N ASP A 50 21.13 -9.80 -0.21
CA ASP A 50 21.00 -9.46 -1.63
C ASP A 50 19.53 -9.42 -2.09
N GLU A 51 18.68 -10.31 -1.59
CA GLU A 51 17.23 -10.29 -1.89
C GLU A 51 16.55 -9.02 -1.37
N PHE A 52 16.95 -8.54 -0.18
CA PHE A 52 16.43 -7.30 0.37
C PHE A 52 16.97 -6.05 -0.36
N GLU A 53 18.24 -6.04 -0.77
CA GLU A 53 18.78 -4.94 -1.59
C GLU A 53 18.11 -4.91 -2.98
N ASN A 54 17.91 -6.07 -3.61
CA ASN A 54 17.18 -6.21 -4.87
C ASN A 54 15.72 -5.75 -4.74
N PHE A 55 15.06 -6.07 -3.62
CA PHE A 55 13.68 -5.61 -3.37
C PHE A 55 13.59 -4.08 -3.22
N LEU A 56 14.64 -3.43 -2.72
CA LEU A 56 14.70 -1.97 -2.58
C LEU A 56 15.09 -1.25 -3.87
N SER A 57 15.47 -1.98 -4.92
CA SER A 57 15.77 -1.41 -6.23
C SER A 57 14.50 -0.90 -6.91
N ASP A 58 14.60 0.23 -7.62
CA ASP A 58 13.50 0.83 -8.39
C ASP A 58 12.99 -0.09 -9.52
N GLU A 59 13.76 -1.12 -9.88
CA GLU A 59 13.38 -2.12 -10.88
C GLU A 59 12.47 -3.23 -10.30
N CYS A 60 12.34 -3.32 -8.98
CA CYS A 60 11.54 -4.35 -8.32
C CYS A 60 10.06 -3.96 -8.26
N ASN A 61 9.23 -4.65 -9.05
CA ASN A 61 7.77 -4.50 -9.02
C ASN A 61 7.06 -5.47 -8.07
N LEU A 62 7.79 -6.05 -7.10
CA LEU A 62 7.21 -7.04 -6.19
C LEU A 62 6.44 -6.35 -5.07
N GLU A 63 5.20 -6.78 -4.82
CA GLU A 63 4.42 -6.27 -3.68
C GLU A 63 5.02 -6.75 -2.35
N LEU A 64 4.97 -5.90 -1.33
CA LEU A 64 5.58 -6.14 -0.01
C LEU A 64 5.02 -7.40 0.67
N ASP A 65 3.73 -7.66 0.53
CA ASP A 65 3.07 -8.84 1.09
C ASP A 65 3.51 -10.12 0.38
N ASN A 66 3.62 -10.11 -0.95
CA ASN A 66 4.15 -11.22 -1.73
C ASN A 66 5.61 -11.52 -1.37
N PHE A 67 6.44 -10.48 -1.17
CA PHE A 67 7.82 -10.63 -0.72
C PHE A 67 7.91 -11.37 0.62
N TYR A 68 7.23 -10.85 1.66
CA TYR A 68 7.28 -11.47 2.98
C TYR A 68 6.56 -12.82 3.04
N TYR A 69 5.53 -13.05 2.21
CA TYR A 69 4.92 -14.36 2.06
C TYR A 69 5.94 -15.38 1.57
N GLY A 70 6.76 -15.05 0.58
CA GLY A 70 7.80 -15.94 0.05
C GLY A 70 8.85 -16.36 1.08
N LEU A 71 9.12 -15.50 2.08
CA LEU A 71 10.12 -15.70 3.12
C LEU A 71 9.56 -16.38 4.39
N LEU A 72 8.40 -15.92 4.88
CA LEU A 72 7.89 -16.30 6.20
C LEU A 72 6.86 -17.42 6.16
N SER A 73 6.15 -17.62 5.04
CA SER A 73 5.06 -18.62 4.99
C SER A 73 5.53 -20.07 4.91
N LYS A 74 6.77 -20.29 4.44
CA LYS A 74 7.30 -21.63 4.12
C LYS A 74 7.75 -22.41 5.35
N GLU A 75 8.22 -21.72 6.39
CA GLU A 75 8.81 -22.36 7.55
C GLU A 75 7.94 -22.17 8.80
N LYS A 76 7.54 -23.28 9.43
CA LYS A 76 6.75 -23.26 10.66
C LYS A 76 7.44 -22.53 11.81
N LYS A 77 8.77 -22.43 11.79
CA LYS A 77 9.56 -21.71 12.79
C LYS A 77 9.24 -20.20 12.83
N TRP A 78 8.58 -19.66 11.81
CA TRP A 78 8.19 -18.24 11.71
C TRP A 78 6.68 -18.00 11.86
N GLU A 79 5.92 -18.98 12.35
CA GLU A 79 4.46 -18.94 12.34
C GLU A 79 3.87 -17.74 13.12
N ASP A 80 4.33 -17.49 14.35
CA ASP A 80 3.84 -16.38 15.18
C ASP A 80 4.25 -15.01 14.60
N LEU A 81 5.49 -14.90 14.10
CA LEU A 81 5.97 -13.72 13.40
C LEU A 81 5.14 -13.43 12.14
N TRP A 82 4.87 -14.47 11.35
CA TRP A 82 4.04 -14.35 10.16
C TRP A 82 2.61 -13.94 10.50
N GLN A 83 2.06 -14.43 11.60
CA GLN A 83 0.75 -13.99 12.09
C GLN A 83 0.72 -12.48 12.36
N VAL A 84 1.74 -11.94 13.03
CA VAL A 84 1.84 -10.50 13.31
C VAL A 84 1.99 -9.70 12.02
N VAL A 85 2.85 -10.14 11.10
CA VAL A 85 3.06 -9.46 9.80
C VAL A 85 1.76 -9.42 8.97
N LYS A 86 0.98 -10.51 8.95
CA LYS A 86 -0.35 -10.53 8.31
C LYS A 86 -1.31 -9.50 8.89
N LEU A 87 -1.29 -9.31 10.22
CA LEU A 87 -2.12 -8.27 10.86
C LEU A 87 -1.68 -6.88 10.39
N CYS A 88 -0.38 -6.61 10.35
CA CYS A 88 0.16 -5.33 9.85
C CYS A 88 -0.29 -5.03 8.42
N PHE A 89 -0.21 -6.00 7.50
CA PHE A 89 -0.66 -5.81 6.12
C PHE A 89 -2.16 -5.55 6.03
N ARG A 90 -2.98 -6.27 6.79
CA ARG A 90 -4.43 -6.04 6.82
C ARG A 90 -4.78 -4.62 7.27
N PHE A 91 -4.11 -4.11 8.30
CA PHE A 91 -4.34 -2.74 8.77
C PHE A 91 -3.85 -1.69 7.77
N SER A 92 -2.69 -1.92 7.15
CA SER A 92 -2.15 -1.03 6.10
C SER A 92 -3.10 -0.92 4.91
N GLN A 93 -3.58 -2.05 4.39
CA GLN A 93 -4.51 -2.06 3.25
C GLN A 93 -5.87 -1.47 3.59
N GLY A 94 -6.40 -1.74 4.80
CA GLY A 94 -7.65 -1.15 5.27
C GLY A 94 -7.58 0.37 5.32
N ASN A 95 -6.51 0.92 5.91
CA ASN A 95 -6.29 2.36 5.97
C ASN A 95 -6.05 2.95 4.58
N ALA A 96 -5.24 2.31 3.73
CA ALA A 96 -4.99 2.77 2.37
C ALA A 96 -6.26 2.76 1.50
N SER A 97 -7.22 1.87 1.75
CA SER A 97 -8.51 1.87 1.06
C SER A 97 -9.38 3.06 1.49
N VAL A 98 -9.43 3.32 2.80
CA VAL A 98 -10.15 4.47 3.36
C VAL A 98 -9.54 5.80 2.90
N GLU A 99 -8.21 5.94 2.97
CA GLU A 99 -7.47 7.10 2.48
C GLU A 99 -7.61 7.27 0.97
N ARG A 100 -7.63 6.19 0.18
CA ARG A 100 -7.98 6.28 -1.25
C ARG A 100 -9.39 6.77 -1.46
N GLY A 101 -10.38 6.34 -0.67
CA GLY A 101 -11.74 6.88 -0.71
C GLY A 101 -11.78 8.38 -0.40
N PHE A 102 -11.00 8.83 0.60
CA PHE A 102 -10.83 10.25 0.90
C PHE A 102 -10.08 11.01 -0.20
N SER A 103 -9.09 10.39 -0.84
CA SER A 103 -8.31 10.98 -1.93
C SER A 103 -9.11 11.06 -3.23
N VAL A 104 -10.02 10.11 -3.49
CA VAL A 104 -11.04 10.24 -4.54
C VAL A 104 -11.98 11.41 -4.24
N ASN A 105 -12.38 11.59 -2.97
CA ASN A 105 -13.14 12.78 -2.56
C ASN A 105 -12.31 14.07 -2.67
N LYS A 106 -10.98 13.99 -2.59
CA LYS A 106 -10.07 15.12 -2.84
C LYS A 106 -9.77 15.32 -4.34
N ALA A 107 -9.89 14.32 -5.19
CA ALA A 107 -9.92 14.49 -6.64
C ALA A 107 -11.27 15.07 -7.10
N MET A 108 -12.33 14.88 -6.30
CA MET A 108 -13.58 15.65 -6.32
C MET A 108 -13.43 17.07 -5.71
N LEU A 109 -12.24 17.68 -5.81
CA LEU A 109 -12.03 19.13 -5.63
C LEU A 109 -12.69 19.96 -6.75
N VAL A 110 -13.89 19.57 -7.21
CA VAL A 110 -14.78 20.53 -7.87
C VAL A 110 -15.90 20.83 -6.90
N GLU A 111 -15.62 21.79 -6.02
CA GLU A 111 -16.63 22.47 -5.22
C GLU A 111 -17.84 22.79 -6.10
N ASN A 112 -19.01 22.26 -5.73
CA ASN A 112 -20.31 22.70 -6.23
C ASN A 112 -20.46 22.82 -7.77
N LEU A 113 -20.00 21.83 -8.55
CA LEU A 113 -20.53 21.70 -9.90
C LEU A 113 -22.03 21.41 -9.82
N LYS A 114 -22.84 22.29 -10.41
CA LYS A 114 -24.25 22.00 -10.65
C LYS A 114 -24.34 20.70 -11.47
N GLU A 115 -25.38 19.92 -11.25
CA GLU A 115 -25.64 18.66 -11.96
C GLU A 115 -25.44 18.79 -13.48
N GLN A 116 -25.88 19.91 -14.06
CA GLN A 116 -25.70 20.23 -15.48
C GLN A 116 -24.24 20.30 -15.92
N SER A 117 -23.33 20.81 -15.09
CA SER A 117 -21.92 20.86 -15.40
C SER A 117 -21.29 19.46 -15.43
N LEU A 118 -21.73 18.56 -14.54
CA LEU A 118 -21.30 17.16 -14.53
C LEU A 118 -21.83 16.40 -15.76
N ILE A 119 -23.09 16.63 -16.12
CA ILE A 119 -23.70 16.06 -17.33
C ILE A 119 -22.93 16.52 -18.57
N ASN A 120 -22.59 17.80 -18.66
CA ASN A 120 -21.87 18.36 -19.80
C ASN A 120 -20.43 17.84 -19.88
N GLN A 121 -19.71 17.74 -18.75
CA GLN A 121 -18.37 17.14 -18.74
C GLN A 121 -18.40 15.69 -19.21
N ARG A 122 -19.36 14.89 -18.74
CA ARG A 122 -19.50 13.49 -19.16
C ARG A 122 -19.82 13.39 -20.65
N ARG A 123 -20.75 14.22 -21.16
CA ARG A 123 -21.06 14.28 -22.60
C ARG A 123 -19.84 14.65 -23.45
N THR A 124 -19.05 15.63 -23.02
CA THR A 124 -17.82 16.02 -23.72
C THR A 124 -16.79 14.89 -23.71
N TYR A 125 -16.57 14.25 -22.56
CA TYR A 125 -15.66 13.12 -22.44
C TYR A 125 -16.09 11.94 -23.34
N ASP A 126 -17.36 11.56 -23.30
CA ASP A 126 -17.90 10.45 -24.10
C ASP A 126 -17.80 10.76 -25.60
N GLY A 127 -18.05 12.01 -26.01
CA GLY A 127 -17.84 12.47 -27.39
C GLY A 127 -16.40 12.34 -27.84
N ILE A 128 -15.44 12.84 -27.05
CA ILE A 128 -14.00 12.72 -27.36
C ILE A 128 -13.56 11.24 -27.42
N LYS A 129 -14.04 10.44 -26.48
CA LYS A 129 -13.73 9.01 -26.42
C LYS A 129 -14.27 8.25 -27.63
N SER A 130 -15.47 8.60 -28.11
CA SER A 130 -16.05 8.01 -29.32
C SER A 130 -15.23 8.32 -30.59
N LEU A 131 -14.48 9.42 -30.57
CA LEU A 131 -13.58 9.85 -31.64
C LEU A 131 -12.14 9.34 -31.45
N TRP A 132 -11.90 8.44 -30.48
CA TRP A 132 -10.58 7.85 -30.19
C TRP A 132 -9.50 8.86 -29.82
N GLY A 133 -9.88 10.03 -29.29
CA GLY A 133 -8.94 11.04 -28.83
C GLY A 133 -9.28 12.44 -29.30
N VAL A 134 -8.64 13.43 -28.67
CA VAL A 134 -8.89 14.86 -28.89
C VAL A 134 -8.44 15.31 -30.29
N GLU A 135 -7.42 14.66 -30.84
CA GLU A 135 -6.84 14.99 -32.15
C GLU A 135 -7.82 14.80 -33.31
N ASN A 136 -8.83 13.94 -33.13
CA ASN A 136 -9.84 13.63 -34.14
C ASN A 136 -11.10 14.50 -34.02
N VAL A 137 -11.12 15.46 -33.09
CA VAL A 137 -12.25 16.38 -32.91
C VAL A 137 -12.14 17.52 -33.92
N SER A 138 -13.06 17.55 -34.90
CA SER A 138 -13.10 18.62 -35.90
C SER A 138 -13.62 19.92 -35.27
N ILE A 139 -12.74 20.92 -35.17
CA ILE A 139 -13.10 22.24 -34.65
C ILE A 139 -13.82 23.03 -35.74
N THR A 140 -15.12 23.25 -35.56
CA THR A 140 -15.92 24.06 -36.48
C THR A 140 -15.81 25.55 -36.13
N LYS A 141 -16.03 26.44 -37.11
CA LYS A 141 -15.96 27.91 -36.90
C LYS A 141 -16.88 28.42 -35.77
N GLY A 142 -18.01 27.75 -35.53
CA GLY A 142 -18.92 28.10 -34.43
C GLY A 142 -18.35 27.83 -33.03
N MET A 143 -17.39 26.93 -32.90
CA MET A 143 -16.72 26.62 -31.63
C MET A 143 -15.65 27.65 -31.26
N LEU A 144 -15.22 28.48 -32.20
CA LEU A 144 -14.21 29.52 -31.99
C LEU A 144 -14.78 30.81 -31.38
N PHE A 145 -16.10 30.94 -31.27
CA PHE A 145 -16.78 32.17 -30.85
C PHE A 145 -17.28 32.17 -29.40
N VAL A 146 -16.74 31.31 -28.53
CA VAL A 146 -17.10 31.30 -27.11
C VAL A 146 -15.93 31.87 -26.31
N VAL A 147 -15.96 33.18 -26.10
CA VAL A 147 -15.25 33.89 -25.01
C VAL A 147 -16.29 34.66 -24.22
#